data_AF-A0A3B9UZB7-F1
#
_entry.id   AF-A0A3B9UZB7-F1
#
_cell.length_a   1.000
_cell.length_b   1.000
_cell.length_c   1.000
_cell.angle_alpha   90.00
_cell.angle_beta   90.00
_cell.angle_gamma   90.00
#
_symmetry.space_group_name_H-M   'P 1'
#
loop_
_entity.id
_entity.type
_entity.pdbx_description
1 polymer ?
#
loop_
_entity_poly.entity_id
_entity_poly.type
_entity_poly.pdbx_seq_one_letter_code
_entity_poly.pdbx_strand_id
1 'polypeptide(L)'
;MNNVNYEEIKDSVVFSFEEYMEEDGYNSSQAAARILEEDWRSLNYSLFSKTCYYTLIAIESFKTEEIADFIFEKLNEYLEINEFNEDINQNDVEQLKEDIIICKKLLKEKNYNVVETSYATKSRIDYILSLKSDF
;
A
#
# COMPACT_ATOMS: atom_id res chain seq x y z
N MET A 1 23.22 2.56 4.12
CA MET A 1 21.99 2.00 4.72
C MET A 1 20.85 2.78 4.11
N ASN A 2 20.04 2.13 3.27
CA ASN A 2 18.79 2.72 2.81
C ASN A 2 17.82 2.64 3.99
N ASN A 3 17.75 3.70 4.78
CA ASN A 3 16.70 3.80 5.78
C ASN A 3 15.43 4.16 5.03
N VAL A 4 14.57 3.17 4.80
CA VAL A 4 13.25 3.43 4.20
C VAL A 4 12.44 4.26 5.19
N ASN A 5 12.06 5.47 4.77
CA ASN A 5 11.32 6.45 5.56
C ASN A 5 9.84 6.39 5.21
N TYR A 6 8.97 6.52 6.22
CA TYR A 6 7.52 6.60 6.03
C TYR A 6 7.11 7.74 5.08
N GLU A 7 7.65 8.95 5.27
CA GLU A 7 7.30 10.12 4.46
C GLU A 7 7.70 9.92 2.99
N GLU A 8 8.84 9.28 2.72
CA GLU A 8 9.25 8.98 1.35
C GLU A 8 8.30 7.97 0.68
N ILE A 9 7.87 6.93 1.41
CA ILE A 9 6.85 5.99 0.89
C ILE A 9 5.53 6.70 0.67
N LYS A 10 5.10 7.53 1.63
CA LYS A 10 3.84 8.26 1.56
C LYS A 10 3.79 9.18 0.36
N ASP A 11 4.80 10.01 0.18
CA ASP A 11 4.92 10.88 -0.98
C ASP A 11 4.88 10.05 -2.26
N SER A 12 5.69 8.99 -2.37
CA SER A 12 5.70 8.12 -3.56
C SER A 12 4.31 7.55 -3.88
N VAL A 13 3.62 6.99 -2.87
CA VAL A 13 2.31 6.38 -3.04
C VAL A 13 1.25 7.42 -3.42
N VAL A 14 1.17 8.53 -2.69
CA VAL A 14 0.15 9.57 -2.91
C VAL A 14 0.31 10.18 -4.29
N PHE A 15 1.52 10.64 -4.64
CA PHE A 15 1.76 11.26 -5.94
C PHE A 15 1.49 10.29 -7.09
N SER A 16 1.99 9.06 -7.00
CA SER A 16 1.78 8.07 -8.07
C SER A 16 0.31 7.69 -8.21
N PHE A 17 -0.42 7.56 -7.10
CA PHE A 17 -1.84 7.21 -7.14
C PHE A 17 -2.66 8.33 -7.80
N GLU A 18 -2.43 9.58 -7.42
CA GLU A 18 -3.07 10.76 -8.01
C GLU A 18 -2.75 10.88 -9.50
N GLU A 19 -1.47 10.78 -9.88
CA GLU A 19 -1.02 10.83 -11.29
C GLU A 19 -1.71 9.74 -12.13
N TYR A 20 -1.69 8.49 -11.67
CA TYR A 20 -2.29 7.39 -12.42
C TYR A 20 -3.81 7.51 -12.59
N MET A 21 -4.51 7.95 -11.54
CA MET A 21 -5.97 8.10 -11.59
C MET A 21 -6.40 9.31 -12.44
N GLU A 22 -5.76 10.47 -12.22
CA GLU A 22 -6.18 11.74 -12.81
C GLU A 22 -5.60 11.99 -14.19
N GLU A 23 -4.33 11.63 -14.43
CA GLU A 23 -3.63 11.91 -15.69
C GLU A 23 -3.69 10.72 -16.65
N ASP A 24 -3.45 9.51 -16.16
CA ASP A 24 -3.44 8.29 -16.99
C ASP A 24 -4.83 7.65 -17.16
N GLY A 25 -5.82 8.08 -16.36
CA GLY A 25 -7.19 7.57 -16.40
C GLY A 25 -7.31 6.11 -15.93
N TYR A 26 -6.41 5.67 -15.05
CA TYR A 26 -6.52 4.35 -14.42
C TYR A 26 -7.66 4.31 -13.41
N ASN A 27 -8.11 3.09 -13.09
CA ASN A 27 -8.89 2.84 -11.89
C ASN A 27 -8.00 2.45 -10.71
N SER A 28 -8.58 2.35 -9.51
CA SER A 28 -7.85 2.07 -8.27
C SER A 28 -7.05 0.75 -8.33
N SER A 29 -7.58 -0.28 -9.00
CA SER A 29 -6.86 -1.56 -9.21
C SER A 29 -5.62 -1.40 -10.08
N GLN A 30 -5.72 -0.68 -11.19
CA GLN A 30 -4.61 -0.42 -12.10
C GLN A 30 -3.54 0.47 -11.44
N ALA A 31 -3.94 1.55 -10.78
CA ALA A 31 -3.03 2.44 -10.06
C ALA A 31 -2.27 1.68 -8.95
N ALA A 32 -3.00 0.96 -8.08
CA ALA A 32 -2.39 0.16 -7.02
C ALA A 32 -1.41 -0.89 -7.56
N ALA A 33 -1.76 -1.58 -8.64
CA ALA A 33 -0.88 -2.59 -9.24
C ALA A 33 0.42 -1.98 -9.79
N ARG A 34 0.33 -0.79 -10.38
CA ARG A 34 1.50 -0.07 -10.92
C ARG A 34 2.43 0.43 -9.84
N ILE A 35 1.89 1.02 -8.77
CA ILE A 35 2.68 1.44 -7.61
C ILE A 35 3.48 0.26 -7.05
N LEU A 36 2.82 -0.88 -6.79
CA LEU A 36 3.52 -2.06 -6.25
C LEU A 36 4.56 -2.62 -7.23
N GLU A 37 4.35 -2.50 -8.54
CA GLU A 37 5.29 -2.94 -9.56
C GLU A 37 6.52 -2.03 -9.67
N GLU A 38 6.35 -0.72 -9.63
CA GLU A 38 7.45 0.24 -9.76
C GLU A 38 8.30 0.31 -8.49
N ASP A 39 7.64 0.29 -7.34
CA ASP A 39 8.27 0.44 -6.02
C ASP A 39 8.64 -0.89 -5.36
N TRP A 40 8.60 -2.00 -6.10
CA TRP A 40 8.72 -3.36 -5.54
C TRP A 40 9.93 -3.58 -4.63
N ARG A 41 11.06 -2.88 -4.86
CA ARG A 41 12.27 -2.98 -4.03
C ARG A 41 12.07 -2.35 -2.64
N SER A 42 11.46 -1.17 -2.60
CA SER A 42 11.13 -0.45 -1.37
C SER A 42 10.02 -1.19 -0.63
N LEU A 43 8.97 -1.58 -1.37
CA LEU A 43 7.88 -2.41 -0.88
C LEU A 43 8.39 -3.65 -0.15
N ASN A 44 9.30 -4.41 -0.75
CA ASN A 44 9.80 -5.66 -0.18
C ASN A 44 11.00 -5.49 0.79
N TYR A 45 11.35 -4.27 1.17
CA TYR A 45 12.49 -4.02 2.05
C TYR A 45 12.26 -4.56 3.48
N SER A 46 11.09 -4.33 4.05
CA SER A 46 10.77 -4.73 5.42
C SER A 46 9.27 -4.93 5.62
N LEU A 47 8.86 -5.48 6.78
CA LEU A 47 7.46 -5.56 7.15
C LEU A 47 6.87 -4.15 7.29
N PHE A 48 7.64 -3.23 7.86
CA PHE A 48 7.29 -1.82 7.94
C PHE A 48 6.93 -1.23 6.58
N SER A 49 7.81 -1.38 5.59
CA SER A 49 7.56 -0.86 4.23
C SER A 49 6.30 -1.48 3.61
N LYS A 50 6.13 -2.81 3.71
CA LYS A 50 4.91 -3.48 3.21
C LYS A 50 3.65 -2.91 3.84
N THR A 51 3.65 -2.73 5.15
CA THR A 51 2.50 -2.15 5.87
C THR A 51 2.23 -0.73 5.43
N CYS A 52 3.25 0.11 5.23
CA CYS A 52 3.10 1.45 4.67
C CYS A 52 2.39 1.40 3.31
N TYR A 53 2.95 0.68 2.33
CA TYR A 53 2.39 0.62 0.98
C TYR A 53 0.93 0.15 0.98
N TYR A 54 0.61 -0.93 1.68
CA TYR A 54 -0.76 -1.45 1.71
C TYR A 54 -1.74 -0.50 2.42
N THR A 55 -1.32 0.13 3.52
CA THR A 55 -2.18 1.06 4.27
C THR A 55 -2.43 2.34 3.47
N LEU A 56 -1.37 2.93 2.90
CA LEU A 56 -1.45 4.18 2.14
C LEU A 56 -2.23 4.00 0.84
N ILE A 57 -1.97 2.92 0.07
CA ILE A 57 -2.74 2.60 -1.13
C ILE A 57 -4.21 2.43 -0.79
N ALA A 58 -4.55 1.78 0.33
CA ALA A 58 -5.93 1.63 0.76
C ALA A 58 -6.58 2.97 1.13
N ILE A 59 -5.86 3.87 1.81
CA ILE A 59 -6.36 5.21 2.13
C ILE A 59 -6.66 6.00 0.85
N GLU A 60 -5.73 6.02 -0.11
CA GLU A 60 -5.94 6.70 -1.40
C GLU A 60 -7.10 6.08 -2.19
N SER A 61 -7.16 4.75 -2.22
CA SER A 61 -8.28 4.00 -2.77
C SER A 61 -9.63 4.45 -2.19
N PHE A 62 -9.74 4.60 -0.87
CA PHE A 62 -10.98 5.04 -0.22
C PHE A 62 -11.40 6.46 -0.60
N LYS A 63 -10.47 7.37 -0.94
CA LYS A 63 -10.83 8.71 -1.45
C LYS A 63 -11.56 8.65 -2.79
N THR A 64 -11.32 7.59 -3.55
CA THR A 64 -11.93 7.36 -4.87
C THR A 64 -13.14 6.42 -4.82
N GLU A 65 -13.55 5.99 -3.61
CA GLU A 65 -14.63 5.03 -3.38
C GLU A 65 -14.41 3.66 -4.07
N GLU A 66 -13.17 3.35 -4.45
CA GLU A 66 -12.78 2.10 -5.11
C GLU A 66 -11.52 1.52 -4.46
N ILE A 67 -11.52 0.23 -4.13
CA ILE A 67 -10.35 -0.48 -3.63
C ILE A 67 -10.10 -1.75 -4.44
N ALA A 68 -8.85 -1.97 -4.84
CA ALA A 68 -8.47 -3.19 -5.52
C ALA A 68 -8.70 -4.43 -4.65
N ASP A 69 -9.26 -5.49 -5.21
CA ASP A 69 -9.49 -6.75 -4.50
C ASP A 69 -8.23 -7.33 -3.85
N PHE A 70 -7.08 -7.34 -4.52
CA PHE A 70 -5.83 -7.85 -3.97
C PHE A 70 -5.24 -6.98 -2.83
N ILE A 71 -5.56 -5.69 -2.80
CA ILE A 71 -5.25 -4.83 -1.65
C ILE A 71 -6.17 -5.21 -0.51
N PHE A 72 -7.48 -5.24 -0.77
CA PHE A 72 -8.51 -5.55 0.23
C PHE A 72 -8.31 -6.93 0.88
N GLU A 73 -7.99 -7.96 0.10
CA GLU A 73 -7.77 -9.34 0.56
C GLU A 73 -6.62 -9.43 1.58
N LYS A 74 -5.55 -8.64 1.43
CA LYS A 74 -4.37 -8.69 2.31
C LYS A 74 -4.32 -7.58 3.36
N LEU A 75 -5.14 -6.53 3.20
CA LEU A 75 -5.10 -5.32 4.05
C LEU A 75 -5.22 -5.64 5.55
N ASN A 76 -6.14 -6.54 5.93
CA ASN A 76 -6.32 -6.93 7.34
C ASN A 76 -5.06 -7.53 7.96
N GLU A 77 -4.23 -8.25 7.20
CA GLU A 77 -2.98 -8.83 7.71
C GLU A 77 -2.02 -7.72 8.17
N TYR A 78 -1.96 -6.63 7.40
CA TYR A 78 -1.09 -5.50 7.69
C TYR A 78 -1.64 -4.58 8.79
N LEU A 79 -2.96 -4.35 8.81
CA LEU A 79 -3.60 -3.49 9.81
C LEU A 79 -3.56 -4.07 11.23
N GLU A 80 -3.36 -5.37 11.40
CA GLU A 80 -3.26 -6.03 12.71
C GLU A 80 -1.82 -6.12 13.25
N ILE A 81 -0.83 -5.59 12.51
CA ILE A 81 0.55 -5.50 12.97
C ILE A 81 0.66 -4.41 14.03
N ASN A 82 1.14 -4.79 15.21
CA ASN A 82 1.27 -3.89 16.37
C ASN A 82 2.72 -3.52 16.70
N GLU A 83 3.69 -4.25 16.14
CA GLU A 83 5.11 -4.11 16.43
C GLU A 83 5.93 -4.32 15.16
N PHE A 84 6.96 -3.47 14.98
CA PHE A 84 7.97 -3.58 13.94
C PHE A 84 9.30 -3.87 14.63
N ASN A 85 9.95 -4.97 14.26
CA ASN A 85 11.18 -5.44 14.90
C ASN A 85 12.45 -4.90 14.21
N GLU A 86 12.26 -4.12 13.15
CA GLU A 86 13.31 -3.49 12.36
C GLU A 86 13.83 -2.22 13.05
N ASP A 87 15.08 -1.84 12.76
CA ASP A 87 15.69 -0.58 13.25
C ASP A 87 15.11 0.61 12.47
N ILE A 88 13.85 0.93 12.76
CA ILE A 88 13.07 2.00 12.13
C ILE A 88 12.93 3.15 13.12
N ASN A 89 12.95 4.38 12.59
CA ASN A 89 12.71 5.56 13.40
C ASN A 89 11.31 5.46 14.05
N GLN A 90 11.26 5.63 15.38
CA GLN A 90 10.00 5.57 16.13
C GLN A 90 8.96 6.56 15.61
N ASN A 91 9.37 7.73 15.13
CA ASN A 91 8.46 8.70 14.53
C ASN A 91 7.74 8.14 13.30
N ASP A 92 8.44 7.39 12.45
CA ASP A 92 7.87 6.79 11.24
C ASP A 92 6.87 5.69 11.61
N VAL A 93 7.16 4.93 12.67
CA VAL A 93 6.24 3.93 13.23
C VAL A 93 4.96 4.58 13.78
N GLU A 94 5.06 5.68 14.51
CA GLU A 94 3.87 6.36 15.04
C GLU A 94 3.00 6.96 13.93
N GLN A 95 3.61 7.56 12.89
CA GLN A 95 2.86 8.06 11.73
C GLN A 95 2.11 6.93 11.00
N LEU A 96 2.75 5.78 10.80
CA LEU A 96 2.08 4.61 10.23
C LEU A 96 0.92 4.12 11.11
N LYS A 97 1.07 4.11 12.44
CA LYS A 97 -0.02 3.71 13.36
C LYS A 97 -1.23 4.65 13.26
N GLU A 98 -1.01 5.94 13.12
CA GLU A 98 -2.09 6.91 12.90
C GLU A 98 -2.87 6.58 11.61
N ASP A 99 -2.15 6.31 10.51
CA ASP A 99 -2.76 5.90 9.25
C ASP A 99 -3.47 4.55 9.33
N ILE A 100 -2.93 3.57 10.05
CA ILE A 100 -3.63 2.30 10.31
C ILE A 100 -4.97 2.56 11.01
N ILE A 101 -5.03 3.47 11.98
CA ILE A 101 -6.28 3.84 12.67
C ILE A 101 -7.26 4.48 11.68
N ILE A 102 -6.78 5.40 10.84
CA ILE A 102 -7.59 6.05 9.79
C ILE A 102 -8.12 5.00 8.81
N CYS A 103 -7.26 4.14 8.30
CA CYS A 103 -7.61 3.07 7.37
C CYS A 103 -8.66 2.12 7.97
N LYS A 104 -8.48 1.69 9.23
CA LYS A 104 -9.48 0.86 9.96
C LYS A 104 -10.83 1.56 10.10
N LYS A 105 -10.86 2.88 10.25
CA LYS A 105 -12.10 3.65 10.30
C LYS A 105 -12.78 3.67 8.93
N LEU A 106 -12.06 4.00 7.87
CA LEU A 106 -12.58 4.01 6.49
C LEU A 106 -13.12 2.64 6.06
N LEU A 107 -12.40 1.56 6.41
CA LEU A 107 -12.85 0.19 6.16
C LEU A 107 -14.20 -0.12 6.82
N LYS A 108 -14.44 0.40 8.02
CA LYS A 108 -15.71 0.20 8.76
C LYS A 108 -16.88 0.98 8.17
N GLU A 109 -16.60 2.11 7.53
CA GLU A 109 -17.63 2.94 6.88
C GLU A 109 -18.23 2.23 5.66
N LYS A 110 -17.48 1.32 5.02
CA LYS A 110 -17.92 0.52 3.86
C LYS A 110 -18.43 1.36 2.68
N ASN A 111 -17.94 2.59 2.56
CA ASN A 111 -18.25 3.50 1.47
C ASN A 111 -17.24 3.31 0.33
N TYR A 112 -17.19 2.10 -0.22
CA TYR A 112 -16.31 1.77 -1.34
C TYR A 112 -16.78 0.51 -2.07
N ASN A 113 -16.40 0.40 -3.33
CA ASN A 113 -16.56 -0.81 -4.13
C ASN A 113 -15.23 -1.55 -4.22
N VAL A 114 -15.29 -2.87 -4.13
CA VAL A 114 -14.11 -3.71 -4.40
C VAL A 114 -14.03 -3.94 -5.91
N VAL A 115 -12.94 -3.50 -6.53
CA VAL A 115 -12.71 -3.63 -7.97
C VAL A 115 -11.94 -4.92 -8.23
N GLU A 116 -12.54 -5.78 -9.04
CA GLU A 116 -11.94 -7.07 -9.40
C GLU A 116 -10.75 -6.88 -10.33
N THR A 117 -9.65 -7.54 -10.00
CA THR A 117 -8.40 -7.46 -10.76
C THR A 117 -8.20 -8.73 -11.59
N SER A 118 -7.70 -8.57 -12.82
CA SER A 118 -7.47 -9.72 -13.70
C SER A 118 -6.54 -10.75 -13.06
N TYR A 119 -6.76 -12.04 -13.37
CA TYR A 119 -5.89 -13.12 -12.89
C TYR A 119 -4.41 -12.90 -13.24
N ALA A 120 -4.12 -12.37 -14.43
CA ALA A 120 -2.75 -12.08 -14.86
C ALA A 120 -2.10 -11.01 -13.97
N THR A 121 -2.85 -9.95 -13.64
CA THR A 121 -2.38 -8.90 -12.74
C THR A 121 -2.19 -9.43 -11.32
N LYS A 122 -3.13 -10.20 -10.76
CA LYS A 122 -2.96 -10.83 -9.43
C LYS A 122 -1.71 -11.71 -9.37
N SER A 123 -1.52 -12.55 -10.39
CA SER A 123 -0.33 -13.41 -10.50
C SER A 123 0.98 -12.60 -10.56
N ARG A 124 0.96 -11.46 -11.25
CA ARG A 124 2.08 -10.53 -11.32
C ARG A 124 2.38 -9.90 -9.95
N ILE A 125 1.36 -9.49 -9.21
CA ILE A 125 1.49 -8.93 -7.86
C ILE A 125 2.02 -9.98 -6.88
N ASP A 126 1.50 -11.20 -6.91
CA ASP A 126 2.01 -12.29 -6.07
C ASP A 126 3.47 -12.61 -6.38
N TYR A 127 3.86 -12.59 -7.67
CA TYR A 127 5.27 -12.69 -8.05
C TYR A 127 6.11 -11.55 -7.47
N ILE A 128 5.68 -10.31 -7.62
CA ILE A 128 6.36 -9.13 -7.07
C ILE A 128 6.57 -9.25 -5.56
N LEU A 129 5.54 -9.64 -4.81
CA LEU A 129 5.60 -9.79 -3.35
C LEU A 129 6.50 -10.95 -2.89
N SER A 130 6.78 -11.91 -3.79
CA SER A 130 7.70 -13.02 -3.53
C SER A 130 9.17 -12.67 -3.77
N LEU A 131 9.45 -11.54 -4.41
CA LEU A 131 10.81 -11.08 -4.66
C LEU A 131 11.49 -10.72 -3.34
N LYS A 132 12.75 -11.15 -3.19
CA LYS A 132 13.61 -10.72 -2.10
C LYS A 132 14.25 -9.38 -2.47
N SER A 133 14.19 -8.42 -1.55
CA SER A 133 15.01 -7.22 -1.64
C SER A 133 16.40 -7.58 -1.11
N ASP A 134 17.42 -7.66 -1.98
CA ASP A 134 18.78 -8.09 -1.63
C ASP A 134 19.62 -6.97 -0.97
N PHE A 135 19.04 -6.13 -0.12
CA PHE A 135 19.72 -4.97 0.48
C PHE A 135 19.84 -5.03 1.99
#